data_AF-A0A4P9WLU9-F1
#
_entry.id   AF-A0A4P9WLU9-F1
#
_cell.length_a   1.000
_cell.length_b   1.000
_cell.length_c   1.000
_cell.angle_alpha   90.00
_cell.angle_beta   90.00
_cell.angle_gamma   90.00
#
_symmetry.space_group_name_H-M   'P 1'
#
loop_
_entity.id
_entity.type
_entity.pdbx_description
1 polymer ?
#
loop_
_entity_poly.entity_id
_entity_poly.type
_entity_poly.pdbx_seq_one_letter_code
_entity_poly.pdbx_strand_id
1 'polypeptide(L)'
;FYVIDVPNLKHPAGKPRHLDARFSTRPDQQSNLSARRRADFLEDRRSKLARRTSHVRAVCAAHRLRETRDVTDKRTRIAETLETAERNRRSILEAQVRSCADAVAHAKEVARTHAMQSERARDARRATLEARLRETSVRRQRLLTTPRSRLLEPATWDSRQIIALSDEAALAIQQWWRRAKLSPVVREWAATEVSLDWAIRSPFDAIIMAMRNKVLINTASSLLRRLAMLADPAVVSTWKNPARVFLSAYMIVAHPSELMPTVGPLEKTLMEAGESMLHDFEAWVNGFATERGFQLAADLVKSWTTYYDAFEDWKAKDSKTLVDGMIAHFMELERLWLSVKDQVDAETEWRPRIHEQQEQLYAKINKLGKAARTKFQEE
;
A
#
# COMPACT_ATOMS: atom_id res chain seq x y z
N PHE A 1 -49.03 38.64 39.58
CA PHE A 1 -49.36 39.98 40.12
C PHE A 1 -50.70 39.89 40.82
N TYR A 2 -50.75 40.42 42.05
CA TYR A 2 -51.77 40.22 43.08
C TYR A 2 -53.23 40.33 42.60
N VAL A 3 -54.04 39.32 42.93
CA VAL A 3 -55.50 39.43 42.95
C VAL A 3 -55.85 40.21 44.22
N ILE A 4 -56.45 41.40 44.06
CA ILE A 4 -57.02 42.17 45.17
C ILE A 4 -58.53 41.97 45.13
N ASP A 5 -59.05 41.30 46.15
CA ASP A 5 -60.48 41.18 46.38
C ASP A 5 -61.09 42.56 46.71
N VAL A 6 -62.03 43.01 45.89
CA VAL A 6 -62.79 44.23 46.16
C VAL A 6 -63.97 43.86 47.06
N PRO A 7 -64.11 44.47 48.26
CA PRO A 7 -65.13 44.08 49.22
C PRO A 7 -66.54 44.40 48.71
N ASN A 8 -67.41 43.41 48.93
CA ASN A 8 -68.82 43.41 48.57
C ASN A 8 -69.59 44.38 49.48
N LEU A 9 -69.78 45.62 49.03
CA LEU A 9 -70.59 46.62 49.75
C LEU A 9 -72.08 46.30 49.58
N LYS A 10 -72.54 45.34 50.38
CA LYS A 10 -73.95 45.15 50.73
C LYS A 10 -74.29 46.17 51.83
N HIS A 11 -75.31 46.98 51.56
CA HIS A 11 -76.08 47.88 52.45
C HIS A 11 -75.87 49.40 52.27
N PRO A 12 -76.99 50.15 52.16
CA PRO A 12 -77.00 51.58 51.84
C PRO A 12 -76.70 52.41 53.09
N ALA A 13 -75.84 53.43 52.95
CA ALA A 13 -75.64 54.42 53.99
C ALA A 13 -76.96 55.20 54.22
N GLY A 14 -77.58 54.99 55.38
CA GLY A 14 -78.77 55.70 55.84
C GLY A 14 -78.52 57.21 55.98
N LYS A 15 -79.54 58.00 55.63
CA LYS A 15 -79.55 59.47 55.75
C LYS A 15 -79.39 59.93 57.20
N PRO A 16 -78.53 60.93 57.49
CA PRO A 16 -78.52 61.64 58.77
C PRO A 16 -79.81 62.47 58.95
N ARG A 17 -80.56 62.20 60.03
CA ARG A 17 -81.91 62.70 60.35
C ARG A 17 -82.00 64.14 60.93
N HIS A 18 -81.02 65.02 60.71
CA HIS A 18 -80.99 66.32 61.42
C HIS A 18 -81.09 67.58 60.56
N LEU A 19 -81.41 67.47 59.26
CA LEU A 19 -81.59 68.63 58.39
C LEU A 19 -83.05 68.94 58.04
N ASP A 20 -84.00 68.04 58.35
CA ASP A 20 -85.41 68.22 57.99
C ASP A 20 -86.17 69.19 58.94
N ALA A 21 -85.52 69.73 59.97
CA ALA A 21 -86.19 70.49 61.04
C ALA A 21 -85.97 72.03 61.03
N ARG A 22 -85.33 72.62 60.01
CA ARG A 22 -85.02 74.08 60.03
C ARG A 22 -85.57 74.95 58.90
N PHE A 23 -86.31 74.42 57.94
CA PHE A 23 -86.95 75.24 56.90
C PHE A 23 -88.46 74.98 56.84
N SER A 24 -89.13 75.29 57.95
CA SER A 24 -90.56 75.59 57.92
C SER A 24 -90.72 77.11 57.70
N THR A 25 -91.69 77.49 56.86
CA THR A 25 -92.19 78.85 56.56
C THR A 25 -91.48 79.66 55.47
N ARG A 26 -91.90 79.47 54.21
CA ARG A 26 -92.56 80.46 53.32
C ARG A 26 -92.40 80.08 51.85
N PRO A 27 -93.41 80.36 50.99
CA PRO A 27 -93.44 79.86 49.63
C PRO A 27 -92.60 80.70 48.67
N ASP A 28 -92.29 80.04 47.57
CA ASP A 28 -92.11 80.55 46.22
C ASP A 28 -90.70 80.76 45.61
N GLN A 29 -90.48 79.91 44.60
CA GLN A 29 -89.87 80.17 43.29
C GLN A 29 -88.35 80.22 43.14
N GLN A 30 -87.55 80.52 44.17
CA GLN A 30 -86.08 80.55 43.99
C GLN A 30 -85.38 79.18 44.01
N SER A 31 -85.99 78.13 44.57
CA SER A 31 -85.42 76.77 44.62
C SER A 31 -85.38 76.05 43.25
N ASN A 32 -86.24 76.45 42.31
CA ASN A 32 -86.37 75.81 41.00
C ASN A 32 -85.18 76.11 40.07
N LEU A 33 -84.54 77.28 40.19
CA LEU A 33 -83.47 77.69 39.27
C LEU A 33 -82.10 77.06 39.62
N SER A 34 -81.78 76.93 40.92
CA SER A 34 -80.54 76.30 41.38
C SER A 34 -80.55 74.78 41.18
N ALA A 35 -81.71 74.14 41.37
CA ALA A 35 -81.90 72.72 41.06
C ALA A 35 -81.76 72.43 39.56
N ARG A 36 -82.29 73.30 38.68
CA ARG A 36 -82.15 73.21 37.21
C ARG A 36 -80.69 73.30 36.76
N ARG A 37 -79.93 74.32 37.19
CA ARG A 37 -78.51 74.46 36.82
C ARG A 37 -77.64 73.27 37.25
N ARG A 38 -77.92 72.68 38.42
CA ARG A 38 -77.22 71.47 38.89
C ARG A 38 -77.60 70.24 38.06
N ALA A 39 -78.87 70.12 37.67
CA ALA A 39 -79.32 69.06 36.77
C ALA A 39 -78.63 69.18 35.40
N ASP A 40 -78.60 70.38 34.82
CA ASP A 40 -77.96 70.65 33.53
C ASP A 40 -76.45 70.33 33.54
N PHE A 41 -75.73 70.70 34.61
CA PHE A 41 -74.31 70.37 34.75
C PHE A 41 -74.06 68.87 34.90
N LEU A 42 -74.90 68.17 35.67
CA LEU A 42 -74.81 66.71 35.80
C LEU A 42 -75.14 66.01 34.49
N GLU A 43 -76.09 66.55 33.73
CA GLU A 43 -76.46 66.05 32.40
C GLU A 43 -75.35 66.29 31.37
N ASP A 44 -74.73 67.47 31.35
CA ASP A 44 -73.57 67.75 30.52
C ASP A 44 -72.38 66.83 30.88
N ARG A 45 -72.12 66.61 32.17
CA ARG A 45 -71.07 65.68 32.63
C ARG A 45 -71.39 64.22 32.27
N ARG A 46 -72.65 63.79 32.38
CA ARG A 46 -73.11 62.47 31.91
C ARG A 46 -72.92 62.33 30.41
N SER A 47 -73.24 63.37 29.63
CA SER A 47 -73.07 63.37 28.18
C SER A 47 -71.59 63.26 27.78
N LYS A 48 -70.69 64.00 28.45
CA LYS A 48 -69.24 63.94 28.22
C LYS A 48 -68.65 62.57 28.57
N LEU A 49 -69.07 61.97 29.68
CA LEU A 49 -68.67 60.61 30.05
C LEU A 49 -69.23 59.55 29.08
N ALA A 50 -70.47 59.71 28.60
CA ALA A 50 -71.06 58.85 27.58
C ALA A 50 -70.28 58.95 26.25
N ARG A 51 -69.89 60.15 25.82
CA ARG A 51 -69.03 60.36 24.63
C ARG A 51 -67.64 59.75 24.80
N ARG A 52 -67.03 59.87 25.98
CA ARG A 52 -65.72 59.28 26.25
C ARG A 52 -65.78 57.75 26.29
N THR A 53 -66.82 57.18 26.89
CA THR A 53 -67.01 55.72 26.91
C THR A 53 -67.34 55.16 25.53
N SER A 54 -68.11 55.86 24.69
CA SER A 54 -68.35 55.46 23.30
C SER A 54 -67.07 55.54 22.46
N HIS A 55 -66.27 56.60 22.62
CA HIS A 55 -64.99 56.72 21.93
C HIS A 55 -64.00 55.62 22.34
N VAL A 56 -63.83 55.35 23.64
CA VAL A 56 -62.96 54.26 24.12
C VAL A 56 -63.42 52.91 23.57
N ARG A 57 -64.74 52.63 23.56
CA ARG A 57 -65.28 51.42 22.94
C ARG A 57 -64.96 51.34 21.45
N ALA A 58 -65.09 52.46 20.72
CA ALA A 58 -64.75 52.52 19.29
C ALA A 58 -63.26 52.28 19.04
N VAL A 59 -62.36 52.87 19.84
CA VAL A 59 -60.91 52.63 19.73
C VAL A 59 -60.55 51.19 20.08
N CYS A 60 -61.11 50.62 21.16
CA CYS A 60 -60.89 49.22 21.50
C CYS A 60 -61.43 48.28 20.42
N ALA A 61 -62.59 48.57 19.82
CA ALA A 61 -63.14 47.80 18.72
C ALA A 61 -62.25 47.87 17.46
N ALA A 62 -61.78 49.07 17.10
CA ALA A 62 -60.86 49.27 15.99
C ALA A 62 -59.50 48.57 16.21
N HIS A 63 -58.98 48.61 17.45
CA HIS A 63 -57.76 47.88 17.81
C HIS A 63 -57.95 46.37 17.68
N ARG A 64 -59.04 45.81 18.23
CA ARG A 64 -59.37 44.39 18.09
C ARG A 64 -59.49 43.98 16.62
N LEU A 65 -60.12 44.80 15.78
CA LEU A 65 -60.23 44.52 14.35
C LEU A 65 -58.86 44.48 13.65
N ARG A 66 -57.96 45.43 13.97
CA ARG A 66 -56.58 45.44 13.45
C ARG A 66 -55.81 44.21 13.92
N GLU A 67 -55.90 43.88 15.20
CA GLU A 67 -55.24 42.70 15.76
C GLU A 67 -55.74 41.40 15.11
N THR A 68 -57.05 41.25 14.89
CA THR A 68 -57.59 40.11 14.15
C THR A 68 -57.08 40.05 12.71
N ARG A 69 -56.99 41.20 12.03
CA ARG A 69 -56.47 41.30 10.67
C ARG A 69 -54.98 40.96 10.59
N ASP A 70 -54.19 41.47 11.53
CA ASP A 70 -52.75 41.16 11.61
C ASP A 70 -52.52 39.67 11.89
N VAL A 71 -53.37 39.03 12.70
CA VAL A 71 -53.33 37.59 12.95
C VAL A 71 -53.72 36.80 11.69
N THR A 72 -54.76 37.21 10.96
CA THR A 72 -55.14 36.55 9.70
C THR A 72 -54.06 36.72 8.65
N ASP A 73 -53.50 37.92 8.48
CA ASP A 73 -52.46 38.22 7.51
C ASP A 73 -51.15 37.46 7.82
N LYS A 74 -50.82 37.25 9.10
CA LYS A 74 -49.70 36.38 9.50
C LYS A 74 -49.98 34.91 9.16
N ARG A 75 -51.21 34.42 9.40
CA ARG A 75 -51.60 33.03 9.10
C ARG A 75 -51.59 32.75 7.60
N THR A 76 -52.08 33.68 6.77
CA THR A 76 -52.06 33.53 5.30
C THR A 76 -50.63 33.51 4.77
N ARG A 77 -49.77 34.43 5.24
CA ARG A 77 -48.33 34.42 4.88
C ARG A 77 -47.65 33.12 5.26
N ILE A 78 -47.92 32.59 6.46
CA ILE A 78 -47.37 31.28 6.88
C ILE A 78 -47.86 30.18 5.95
N ALA A 79 -49.16 30.15 5.63
CA ALA A 79 -49.72 29.16 4.71
C ALA A 79 -49.11 29.24 3.30
N GLU A 80 -48.93 30.44 2.76
CA GLU A 80 -48.28 30.68 1.47
C GLU A 80 -46.80 30.24 1.48
N THR A 81 -46.06 30.56 2.55
CA THR A 81 -44.67 30.11 2.70
C THR A 81 -44.56 28.59 2.82
N LEU A 82 -45.53 27.95 3.47
CA LEU A 82 -45.57 26.49 3.59
C LEU A 82 -45.90 25.85 2.24
N GLU A 83 -46.88 26.38 1.50
CA GLU A 83 -47.26 25.87 0.19
C GLU A 83 -46.12 25.99 -0.83
N THR A 84 -45.39 27.12 -0.81
CA THR A 84 -44.19 27.29 -1.64
C THR A 84 -43.07 26.33 -1.24
N ALA A 85 -42.83 26.12 0.06
CA ALA A 85 -41.87 25.13 0.55
C ALA A 85 -42.25 23.70 0.14
N GLU A 86 -43.54 23.34 0.18
CA GLU A 86 -44.02 22.04 -0.28
C GLU A 86 -43.82 21.86 -1.79
N ARG A 87 -44.15 22.87 -2.60
CA ARG A 87 -43.89 22.84 -4.06
C ARG A 87 -42.41 22.66 -4.36
N ASN A 88 -41.53 23.40 -3.68
CA ASN A 88 -40.09 23.29 -3.85
C ASN A 88 -39.59 21.89 -3.46
N ARG A 89 -40.05 21.35 -2.33
CA ARG A 89 -39.72 19.99 -1.90
C ARG A 89 -40.16 18.96 -2.93
N ARG A 90 -41.39 19.06 -3.44
CA ARG A 90 -41.91 18.15 -4.48
C ARG A 90 -41.07 18.22 -5.75
N SER A 91 -40.73 19.43 -6.21
CA SER A 91 -39.89 19.61 -7.40
C SER A 91 -38.50 18.98 -7.25
N ILE A 92 -37.85 19.14 -6.09
CA ILE A 92 -36.54 18.51 -5.81
C ILE A 92 -36.66 16.98 -5.81
N LEU A 93 -37.70 16.44 -5.16
CA LEU A 93 -37.92 14.99 -5.12
C LEU A 93 -38.21 14.43 -6.53
N GLU A 94 -39.01 15.13 -7.33
CA GLU A 94 -39.26 14.75 -8.72
C GLU A 94 -37.99 14.77 -9.57
N ALA A 95 -37.13 15.79 -9.40
CA ALA A 95 -35.84 15.85 -10.08
C ALA A 95 -34.91 14.69 -9.68
N GLN A 96 -34.87 14.34 -8.39
CA GLN A 96 -34.11 13.19 -7.90
C GLN A 96 -34.65 11.87 -8.45
N VAL A 97 -35.97 11.67 -8.43
CA VAL A 97 -36.61 10.47 -8.98
C VAL A 97 -36.32 10.33 -10.47
N ARG A 98 -36.38 11.42 -11.24
CA ARG A 98 -36.00 11.42 -12.66
C ARG A 98 -34.54 11.05 -12.87
N SER A 99 -33.61 11.66 -12.13
CA SER A 99 -32.19 11.35 -12.23
C SER A 99 -31.89 9.88 -11.89
N CYS A 100 -32.52 9.33 -10.84
CA CYS A 100 -32.39 7.91 -10.50
C CYS A 100 -32.99 7.01 -11.59
N ALA A 101 -34.13 7.39 -12.16
CA ALA A 101 -34.75 6.64 -13.26
C ALA A 101 -33.84 6.60 -14.50
N ASP A 102 -33.22 7.72 -14.86
CA ASP A 102 -32.28 7.82 -15.98
C ASP A 102 -31.02 6.98 -15.71
N ALA A 103 -30.46 7.03 -14.49
CA ALA A 103 -29.32 6.22 -14.10
C ALA A 103 -29.61 4.71 -14.18
N VAL A 104 -30.80 4.29 -13.72
CA VAL A 104 -31.23 2.89 -13.81
C VAL A 104 -31.48 2.48 -15.26
N ALA A 105 -32.07 3.35 -16.08
CA ALA A 105 -32.26 3.10 -17.51
C ALA A 105 -30.91 2.92 -18.22
N HIS A 106 -29.94 3.78 -17.93
CA HIS A 106 -28.58 3.68 -18.45
C HIS A 106 -27.88 2.39 -17.99
N ALA A 107 -27.94 2.05 -16.70
CA ALA A 107 -27.37 0.81 -16.18
C ALA A 107 -27.99 -0.44 -16.82
N LYS A 108 -29.31 -0.43 -17.09
CA LYS A 108 -30.00 -1.49 -17.83
C LYS A 108 -29.53 -1.60 -19.27
N GLU A 109 -29.28 -0.48 -19.95
CA GLU A 109 -28.73 -0.48 -21.32
C GLU A 109 -27.29 -1.03 -21.34
N VAL A 110 -26.43 -0.59 -20.41
CA VAL A 110 -25.07 -1.11 -20.25
C VAL A 110 -25.09 -2.61 -19.96
N ALA A 111 -25.99 -3.08 -19.08
CA ALA A 111 -26.13 -4.50 -18.80
C ALA A 111 -26.57 -5.29 -20.05
N ARG A 112 -27.52 -4.78 -20.84
CA ARG A 112 -27.98 -5.41 -22.09
C ARG A 112 -26.87 -5.47 -23.14
N THR A 113 -26.14 -4.38 -23.34
CA THR A 113 -25.00 -4.34 -24.28
C THR A 113 -23.89 -5.30 -23.85
N HIS A 114 -23.52 -5.33 -22.57
CA HIS A 114 -22.52 -6.27 -22.06
C HIS A 114 -22.98 -7.74 -22.17
N ALA A 115 -24.26 -8.03 -21.91
CA ALA A 115 -24.83 -9.36 -22.11
C ALA A 115 -24.72 -9.79 -23.58
N MET A 116 -25.12 -8.92 -24.51
CA MET A 116 -25.02 -9.17 -25.96
C MET A 116 -23.57 -9.35 -26.42
N GLN A 117 -22.63 -8.54 -25.93
CA GLN A 117 -21.20 -8.70 -26.24
C GLN A 117 -20.65 -10.03 -25.70
N SER A 118 -21.02 -10.40 -24.48
CA SER A 118 -20.60 -11.66 -23.86
C SER A 118 -21.14 -12.87 -24.63
N GLU A 119 -22.40 -12.82 -25.07
CA GLU A 119 -23.02 -13.86 -25.90
C GLU A 119 -22.31 -13.97 -27.26
N ARG A 120 -22.10 -12.85 -27.97
CA ARG A 120 -21.33 -12.83 -29.22
C ARG A 120 -19.92 -13.39 -29.05
N ALA A 121 -19.24 -13.07 -27.96
CA ALA A 121 -17.91 -13.61 -27.67
C ALA A 121 -17.95 -15.12 -27.39
N ARG A 122 -18.99 -15.62 -26.70
CA ARG A 122 -19.20 -17.06 -26.51
C ARG A 122 -19.48 -17.77 -27.82
N ASP A 123 -20.32 -17.21 -28.68
CA ASP A 123 -20.65 -17.79 -29.96
C ASP A 123 -19.48 -17.75 -30.94
N ALA A 124 -18.69 -16.67 -30.94
CA ALA A 124 -17.43 -16.62 -31.69
C ALA A 124 -16.46 -17.71 -31.21
N ARG A 125 -16.29 -17.90 -29.90
CA ARG A 125 -15.48 -19.00 -29.35
C ARG A 125 -16.03 -20.36 -29.77
N ARG A 126 -17.34 -20.59 -29.68
CA ARG A 126 -17.98 -21.84 -30.15
C ARG A 126 -17.73 -22.07 -31.64
N ALA A 127 -17.95 -21.07 -32.48
CA ALA A 127 -17.71 -21.16 -33.92
C ALA A 127 -16.24 -21.47 -34.26
N THR A 128 -15.28 -20.85 -33.55
CA THR A 128 -13.85 -21.18 -33.74
C THR A 128 -13.52 -22.61 -33.33
N LEU A 129 -14.12 -23.11 -32.23
CA LEU A 129 -13.94 -24.50 -31.80
C LEU A 129 -14.58 -25.46 -32.80
N GLU A 130 -15.78 -25.19 -33.28
CA GLU A 130 -16.45 -26.00 -34.30
C GLU A 130 -15.66 -26.02 -35.61
N ALA A 131 -15.11 -24.88 -36.05
CA ALA A 131 -14.27 -24.82 -37.25
C ALA A 131 -13.03 -25.71 -37.10
N ARG A 132 -12.33 -25.64 -35.95
CA ARG A 132 -11.20 -26.53 -35.62
C ARG A 132 -11.63 -28.00 -35.55
N LEU A 133 -12.80 -28.29 -34.98
CA LEU A 133 -13.34 -29.65 -34.92
C LEU A 133 -13.68 -30.19 -36.31
N ARG A 134 -14.24 -29.38 -37.21
CA ARG A 134 -14.50 -29.77 -38.61
C ARG A 134 -13.20 -30.03 -39.37
N GLU A 135 -12.22 -29.16 -39.22
CA GLU A 135 -10.91 -29.34 -39.88
C GLU A 135 -10.23 -30.62 -39.38
N THR A 136 -10.22 -30.84 -38.07
CA THR A 136 -9.67 -32.07 -37.48
C THR A 136 -10.46 -33.31 -37.86
N SER A 137 -11.79 -33.25 -37.98
CA SER A 137 -12.61 -34.38 -38.43
C SER A 137 -12.36 -34.72 -39.90
N VAL A 138 -12.24 -33.72 -40.78
CA VAL A 138 -11.88 -33.91 -42.20
C VAL A 138 -10.47 -34.50 -42.31
N ARG A 139 -9.51 -33.99 -41.54
CA ARG A 139 -8.14 -34.55 -41.49
C ARG A 139 -8.15 -36.00 -41.02
N ARG A 140 -8.92 -36.32 -39.96
CA ARG A 140 -9.06 -37.70 -39.46
C ARG A 140 -9.68 -38.62 -40.51
N GLN A 141 -10.73 -38.20 -41.19
CA GLN A 141 -11.35 -38.97 -42.27
C GLN A 141 -10.36 -39.23 -43.42
N ARG A 142 -9.60 -38.22 -43.83
CA ARG A 142 -8.54 -38.37 -44.84
C ARG A 142 -7.46 -39.35 -44.39
N LEU A 143 -7.06 -39.32 -43.13
CA LEU A 143 -6.09 -40.26 -42.56
C LEU A 143 -6.63 -41.70 -42.51
N LEU A 144 -7.93 -41.89 -42.25
CA LEU A 144 -8.57 -43.21 -42.27
C LEU A 144 -8.62 -43.81 -43.68
N THR A 145 -8.81 -42.98 -44.71
CA THR A 145 -8.82 -43.43 -46.12
C THR A 145 -7.43 -43.55 -46.72
N THR A 146 -6.40 -42.97 -46.08
CA THR A 146 -5.03 -43.03 -46.59
C THR A 146 -4.40 -44.36 -46.15
N PRO A 147 -3.92 -45.20 -47.08
CA PRO A 147 -3.26 -46.45 -46.73
C PRO A 147 -2.02 -46.16 -45.87
N ARG A 148 -1.81 -46.98 -44.82
CA ARG A 148 -0.79 -46.78 -43.80
C ARG A 148 0.64 -46.68 -44.37
N SER A 149 0.88 -47.28 -45.53
CA SER A 149 2.12 -47.17 -46.31
C SER A 149 2.43 -45.73 -46.77
N ARG A 150 1.42 -44.96 -47.18
CA ARG A 150 1.57 -43.55 -47.60
C ARG A 150 1.68 -42.56 -46.45
N LEU A 151 1.24 -42.92 -45.24
CA LEU A 151 1.35 -42.08 -44.04
C LEU A 151 2.78 -42.04 -43.49
N LEU A 152 3.59 -43.04 -43.85
CA LEU A 152 4.97 -43.21 -43.40
C LEU A 152 5.98 -43.02 -44.55
N GLU A 153 5.53 -42.64 -45.76
CA GLU A 153 6.38 -42.33 -46.90
C GLU A 153 7.05 -40.96 -46.68
N PRO A 154 8.37 -40.89 -46.39
CA PRO A 154 9.07 -39.64 -46.09
C PRO A 154 9.16 -38.69 -47.29
N ALA A 155 8.81 -39.16 -48.50
CA ALA A 155 9.02 -38.48 -49.77
C ALA A 155 8.09 -37.27 -50.01
N THR A 156 7.04 -37.09 -49.21
CA THR A 156 6.10 -35.95 -49.36
C THR A 156 6.38 -34.80 -48.42
N TRP A 157 7.32 -34.97 -47.49
CA TRP A 157 7.65 -33.96 -46.50
C TRP A 157 8.98 -33.33 -46.87
N ASP A 158 8.99 -32.02 -47.08
CA ASP A 158 10.23 -31.27 -47.22
C ASP A 158 10.99 -31.39 -45.90
N SER A 159 12.12 -32.11 -45.90
CA SER A 159 12.96 -32.32 -44.72
C SER A 159 13.31 -30.99 -44.02
N ARG A 160 13.43 -29.89 -44.78
CA ARG A 160 13.68 -28.56 -44.21
C ARG A 160 12.50 -28.04 -43.40
N GLN A 161 11.27 -28.27 -43.84
CA GLN A 161 10.06 -27.88 -43.12
C GLN A 161 9.86 -28.71 -41.85
N ILE A 162 10.21 -30.00 -41.88
CA ILE A 162 10.17 -30.86 -40.68
C ILE A 162 11.19 -30.39 -39.65
N ILE A 163 12.43 -30.10 -40.08
CA ILE A 163 13.48 -29.61 -39.17
C ILE A 163 13.04 -28.27 -38.57
N ALA A 164 12.57 -27.33 -39.39
CA ALA A 164 12.08 -26.04 -38.91
C ALA A 164 10.91 -26.17 -37.92
N LEU A 165 9.93 -27.03 -38.19
CA LEU A 165 8.80 -27.28 -37.29
C LEU A 165 9.25 -27.96 -36.00
N SER A 166 10.22 -28.87 -36.08
CA SER A 166 10.82 -29.53 -34.92
C SER A 166 11.57 -28.53 -34.04
N ASP A 167 12.33 -27.63 -34.64
CA ASP A 167 13.07 -26.58 -33.94
C ASP A 167 12.10 -25.59 -33.28
N GLU A 168 11.05 -25.15 -33.99
CA GLU A 168 10.01 -24.28 -33.45
C GLU A 168 9.26 -24.93 -32.28
N ALA A 169 8.89 -26.21 -32.42
CA ALA A 169 8.23 -26.96 -31.36
C ALA A 169 9.17 -27.16 -30.15
N ALA A 170 10.44 -27.47 -30.38
CA ALA A 170 11.43 -27.60 -29.32
C ALA A 170 11.62 -26.27 -28.58
N LEU A 171 11.75 -25.14 -29.30
CA LEU A 171 11.83 -23.81 -28.72
C LEU A 171 10.58 -23.47 -27.90
N ALA A 172 9.38 -23.76 -28.42
CA ALA A 172 8.13 -23.50 -27.71
C ALA A 172 8.03 -24.31 -26.40
N ILE A 173 8.37 -25.60 -26.44
CA ILE A 173 8.37 -26.48 -25.25
C ILE A 173 9.41 -26.01 -24.24
N GLN A 174 10.63 -25.69 -24.68
CA GLN A 174 11.70 -25.22 -23.81
C GLN A 174 11.37 -23.86 -23.18
N GLN A 175 10.82 -22.92 -23.95
CA GLN A 175 10.37 -21.62 -23.44
C GLN A 175 9.25 -21.78 -22.42
N TRP A 176 8.25 -22.62 -22.71
CA TRP A 176 7.17 -22.91 -21.77
C TRP A 176 7.72 -23.52 -20.48
N TRP A 177 8.59 -24.53 -20.56
CA TRP A 177 9.20 -25.15 -19.39
C TRP A 177 10.01 -24.15 -18.56
N ARG A 178 10.84 -23.33 -19.20
CA ARG A 178 11.62 -22.28 -18.54
C ARG A 178 10.70 -21.28 -17.84
N ARG A 179 9.63 -20.83 -18.51
CA ARG A 179 8.61 -19.97 -17.87
C ARG A 179 7.95 -20.67 -16.68
N ALA A 180 7.60 -21.94 -16.79
CA ALA A 180 6.96 -22.66 -15.70
C ALA A 180 7.89 -22.89 -14.50
N LYS A 181 9.17 -23.20 -14.73
CA LYS A 181 10.12 -23.61 -13.68
C LYS A 181 11.03 -22.50 -13.15
N LEU A 182 11.40 -21.53 -13.98
CA LEU A 182 12.28 -20.43 -13.58
C LEU A 182 11.51 -19.21 -13.11
N SER A 183 10.32 -18.90 -13.67
CA SER A 183 9.58 -17.69 -13.28
C SER A 183 9.25 -17.57 -11.79
N PRO A 184 8.94 -18.65 -11.03
CA PRO A 184 8.75 -18.53 -9.59
C PRO A 184 10.01 -18.06 -8.87
N VAL A 185 11.16 -18.67 -9.19
CA VAL A 185 12.45 -18.37 -8.55
C VAL A 185 12.96 -16.99 -8.97
N VAL A 186 12.81 -16.64 -10.25
CA VAL A 186 13.18 -15.31 -10.79
C VAL A 186 12.33 -14.21 -10.16
N ARG A 187 11.03 -14.44 -9.96
CA ARG A 187 10.17 -13.46 -9.24
C ARG A 187 10.57 -13.30 -7.78
N GLU A 188 10.93 -14.39 -7.12
CA GLU A 188 11.43 -14.36 -5.74
C GLU A 188 12.75 -13.58 -5.64
N TRP A 189 13.65 -13.75 -6.62
CA TRP A 189 14.86 -12.94 -6.74
C TRP A 189 14.55 -11.46 -6.99
N ALA A 190 13.68 -11.16 -7.96
CA ALA A 190 13.31 -9.79 -8.28
C ALA A 190 12.70 -9.04 -7.08
N ALA A 191 11.98 -9.75 -6.21
CA ALA A 191 11.42 -9.19 -4.97
C ALA A 191 12.49 -8.80 -3.93
N THR A 192 13.73 -9.26 -4.07
CA THR A 192 14.85 -8.83 -3.20
C THR A 192 15.47 -7.50 -3.64
N GLU A 193 15.15 -7.02 -4.85
CA GLU A 193 15.65 -5.76 -5.45
C GLU A 193 17.19 -5.64 -5.47
N VAL A 194 17.91 -6.76 -5.36
CA VAL A 194 19.37 -6.79 -5.45
C VAL A 194 19.79 -6.74 -6.93
N SER A 195 20.52 -5.70 -7.28
CA SER A 195 21.22 -5.54 -8.56
C SER A 195 22.64 -5.03 -8.35
N LEU A 196 23.50 -5.16 -9.35
CA LEU A 196 24.87 -4.65 -9.31
C LEU A 196 24.86 -3.12 -9.13
N ASP A 197 23.97 -2.45 -9.84
CA ASP A 197 23.77 -1.00 -9.76
C ASP A 197 23.26 -0.54 -8.37
N TRP A 198 22.42 -1.34 -7.73
CA TRP A 198 22.05 -1.12 -6.32
C TRP A 198 23.24 -1.29 -5.38
N ALA A 199 24.06 -2.33 -5.60
CA ALA A 199 25.24 -2.58 -4.77
C ALA A 199 26.23 -1.42 -4.87
N ILE A 200 26.54 -0.91 -6.07
CA ILE A 200 27.47 0.21 -6.26
C ILE A 200 27.01 1.49 -5.54
N ARG A 201 25.70 1.76 -5.50
CA ARG A 201 25.15 2.96 -4.84
C ARG A 201 24.99 2.84 -3.33
N SER A 202 24.92 1.62 -2.82
CA SER A 202 24.64 1.38 -1.40
C SER A 202 25.93 1.50 -0.57
N PRO A 203 25.86 1.89 0.70
CA PRO A 203 27.03 1.83 1.57
C PRO A 203 27.37 0.36 1.91
N PHE A 204 28.65 0.09 2.16
CA PHE A 204 29.17 -1.26 2.39
C PHE A 204 28.41 -2.03 3.50
N ASP A 205 28.13 -1.37 4.62
CA ASP A 205 27.38 -1.97 5.73
C ASP A 205 25.98 -2.45 5.34
N ALA A 206 25.28 -1.68 4.49
CA ALA A 206 23.94 -2.05 4.03
C ALA A 206 23.98 -3.31 3.16
N ILE A 207 25.02 -3.44 2.32
CA ILE A 207 25.22 -4.63 1.49
C ILE A 207 25.54 -5.84 2.35
N ILE A 208 26.41 -5.72 3.35
CA ILE A 208 26.68 -6.83 4.28
C ILE A 208 25.39 -7.30 4.94
N MET A 209 24.53 -6.39 5.40
CA MET A 209 23.24 -6.75 6.00
C MET A 209 22.32 -7.45 5.00
N ALA A 210 22.26 -6.96 3.75
CA ALA A 210 21.48 -7.60 2.70
C ALA A 210 22.00 -9.01 2.35
N MET A 211 23.32 -9.19 2.20
CA MET A 211 23.96 -10.46 1.87
C MET A 211 23.87 -11.50 2.99
N ARG A 212 23.62 -11.07 4.24
CA ARG A 212 23.31 -11.94 5.39
C ARG A 212 21.86 -12.40 5.43
N ASN A 213 20.97 -11.80 4.63
CA ASN A 213 19.56 -12.16 4.61
C ASN A 213 19.37 -13.61 4.13
N LYS A 214 18.73 -14.44 4.95
CA LYS A 214 18.47 -15.85 4.65
C LYS A 214 17.60 -16.03 3.40
N VAL A 215 16.67 -15.12 3.14
CA VAL A 215 15.79 -15.17 1.95
C VAL A 215 16.65 -15.04 0.70
N LEU A 216 17.53 -14.03 0.64
CA LEU A 216 18.44 -13.80 -0.47
C LEU A 216 19.40 -14.98 -0.71
N ILE A 217 19.94 -15.55 0.36
CA ILE A 217 20.82 -16.73 0.26
C ILE A 217 20.06 -17.93 -0.32
N ASN A 218 18.80 -18.13 0.09
CA ASN A 218 17.97 -19.24 -0.38
C ASN A 218 17.52 -19.06 -1.84
N THR A 219 17.20 -17.83 -2.26
CA THR A 219 16.86 -17.51 -3.66
C THR A 219 18.08 -17.67 -4.56
N ALA A 220 19.23 -17.12 -4.19
CA ALA A 220 20.51 -17.33 -4.87
C ALA A 220 20.84 -18.82 -5.02
N SER A 221 20.72 -19.59 -3.94
CA SER A 221 20.92 -21.05 -3.95
C SER A 221 20.00 -21.74 -4.93
N SER A 222 18.74 -21.31 -5.02
CA SER A 222 17.76 -21.89 -5.93
C SER A 222 18.06 -21.58 -7.40
N LEU A 223 18.52 -20.36 -7.72
CA LEU A 223 18.97 -19.99 -9.07
C LEU A 223 20.23 -20.75 -9.47
N LEU A 224 21.25 -20.80 -8.61
CA LEU A 224 22.50 -21.52 -8.87
C LEU A 224 22.27 -23.02 -9.03
N ARG A 225 21.32 -23.61 -8.30
CA ARG A 225 20.91 -25.01 -8.52
C ARG A 225 20.32 -25.23 -9.91
N ARG A 226 19.61 -24.26 -10.48
CA ARG A 226 19.09 -24.35 -11.86
C ARG A 226 20.21 -24.21 -12.88
N LEU A 227 21.17 -23.32 -12.64
CA LEU A 227 22.37 -23.18 -13.47
C LEU A 227 23.26 -24.42 -13.43
N ALA A 228 23.40 -25.04 -12.26
CA ALA A 228 24.15 -26.29 -12.09
C ALA A 228 23.60 -27.45 -12.94
N MET A 229 22.31 -27.44 -13.30
CA MET A 229 21.74 -28.46 -14.21
C MET A 229 22.21 -28.30 -15.66
N LEU A 230 22.80 -27.16 -16.01
CA LEU A 230 23.34 -26.85 -17.34
C LEU A 230 24.86 -27.00 -17.41
N ALA A 231 25.54 -27.05 -16.25
CA ALA A 231 26.97 -27.22 -16.14
C ALA A 231 27.36 -28.70 -16.09
N ASP A 232 28.64 -29.00 -16.35
CA ASP A 232 29.20 -30.34 -16.19
C ASP A 232 29.13 -30.76 -14.71
N PRO A 233 28.54 -31.94 -14.37
CA PRO A 233 28.50 -32.46 -13.01
C PRO A 233 29.86 -32.51 -12.30
N ALA A 234 30.94 -32.75 -13.04
CA ALA A 234 32.29 -32.76 -12.48
C ALA A 234 32.68 -31.39 -11.92
N VAL A 235 32.37 -30.32 -12.67
CA VAL A 235 32.63 -28.93 -12.25
C VAL A 235 31.72 -28.53 -11.10
N VAL A 236 30.43 -28.88 -11.16
CA VAL A 236 29.48 -28.55 -10.07
C VAL A 236 29.90 -29.14 -8.73
N SER A 237 30.54 -30.31 -8.73
CA SER A 237 30.98 -31.00 -7.51
C SER A 237 32.07 -30.25 -6.74
N THR A 238 32.82 -29.37 -7.41
CA THR A 238 33.89 -28.58 -6.78
C THR A 238 33.33 -27.40 -5.98
N TRP A 239 32.10 -26.96 -6.30
CA TRP A 239 31.52 -25.75 -5.73
C TRP A 239 31.11 -25.93 -4.27
N LYS A 240 31.79 -25.19 -3.38
CA LYS A 240 31.51 -25.16 -1.94
C LYS A 240 30.78 -23.87 -1.60
N ASN A 241 29.58 -24.00 -1.04
CA ASN A 241 28.73 -22.86 -0.66
C ASN A 241 28.51 -21.83 -1.80
N PRO A 242 28.08 -22.27 -3.00
CA PRO A 242 28.06 -21.44 -4.20
C PRO A 242 27.22 -20.16 -4.03
N ALA A 243 26.13 -20.20 -3.26
CA ALA A 243 25.32 -19.00 -3.00
C ALA A 243 26.07 -17.90 -2.25
N ARG A 244 26.93 -18.25 -1.29
CA ARG A 244 27.72 -17.23 -0.57
C ARG A 244 28.84 -16.67 -1.43
N VAL A 245 29.48 -17.52 -2.23
CA VAL A 245 30.52 -17.12 -3.19
C VAL A 245 29.93 -16.22 -4.28
N PHE A 246 28.72 -16.51 -4.74
CA PHE A 246 27.98 -15.66 -5.67
C PHE A 246 27.64 -14.31 -5.05
N LEU A 247 27.06 -14.29 -3.84
CA LEU A 247 26.70 -13.05 -3.17
C LEU A 247 27.92 -12.21 -2.78
N SER A 248 29.08 -12.82 -2.55
CA SER A 248 30.31 -12.06 -2.33
C SER A 248 30.79 -11.29 -3.56
N ALA A 249 30.41 -11.72 -4.77
CA ALA A 249 30.76 -10.99 -5.99
C ALA A 249 30.24 -9.54 -5.95
N TYR A 250 29.01 -9.34 -5.46
CA TYR A 250 28.44 -8.00 -5.30
C TYR A 250 29.27 -7.11 -4.37
N MET A 251 29.80 -7.68 -3.27
CA MET A 251 30.63 -6.92 -2.33
C MET A 251 32.00 -6.61 -2.92
N ILE A 252 32.63 -7.59 -3.60
CA ILE A 252 33.95 -7.47 -4.22
C ILE A 252 33.94 -6.44 -5.34
N VAL A 253 32.90 -6.43 -6.18
CA VAL A 253 32.80 -5.51 -7.32
C VAL A 253 32.37 -4.11 -6.86
N ALA A 254 31.42 -3.99 -5.92
CA ALA A 254 30.90 -2.68 -5.49
C ALA A 254 31.86 -1.93 -4.54
N HIS A 255 32.55 -2.64 -3.64
CA HIS A 255 33.42 -2.03 -2.62
C HIS A 255 34.79 -2.73 -2.53
N PRO A 256 35.60 -2.70 -3.59
CA PRO A 256 36.91 -3.34 -3.58
C PRO A 256 37.85 -2.74 -2.52
N SER A 257 37.76 -1.44 -2.23
CA SER A 257 38.61 -0.76 -1.26
C SER A 257 38.41 -1.21 0.18
N GLU A 258 37.21 -1.65 0.54
CA GLU A 258 36.88 -2.13 1.90
C GLU A 258 37.37 -3.57 2.12
N LEU A 259 37.48 -4.35 1.05
CA LEU A 259 37.84 -5.77 1.11
C LEU A 259 39.31 -6.03 0.79
N MET A 260 39.90 -5.20 -0.07
CA MET A 260 41.25 -5.39 -0.61
C MET A 260 42.02 -4.07 -0.50
N PRO A 261 42.77 -3.86 0.60
CA PRO A 261 43.57 -2.65 0.81
C PRO A 261 44.61 -2.41 -0.28
N THR A 262 45.10 -3.48 -0.92
CA THR A 262 46.01 -3.44 -2.06
C THR A 262 45.45 -4.28 -3.21
N VAL A 263 45.22 -3.66 -4.36
CA VAL A 263 44.70 -4.34 -5.56
C VAL A 263 45.90 -4.87 -6.36
N GLY A 264 46.20 -6.16 -6.17
CA GLY A 264 47.19 -6.87 -6.99
C GLY A 264 46.59 -7.41 -8.30
N PRO A 265 47.40 -8.14 -9.09
CA PRO A 265 46.95 -8.69 -10.37
C PRO A 265 45.83 -9.73 -10.20
N LEU A 266 45.85 -10.49 -9.10
CA LEU A 266 44.88 -11.54 -8.84
C LEU A 266 43.54 -10.96 -8.38
N GLU A 267 43.60 -9.92 -7.54
CA GLU A 267 42.46 -9.13 -7.08
C GLU A 267 41.76 -8.46 -8.28
N LYS A 268 42.53 -7.92 -9.23
CA LYS A 268 42.00 -7.36 -10.47
C LYS A 268 41.28 -8.40 -11.33
N THR A 269 41.89 -9.57 -11.55
CA THR A 269 41.25 -10.67 -12.30
C THR A 269 39.95 -11.12 -11.64
N LEU A 270 39.92 -11.20 -10.30
CA LEU A 270 38.72 -11.55 -9.54
C LEU A 270 37.60 -10.52 -9.73
N MET A 271 37.93 -9.23 -9.68
CA MET A 271 36.97 -8.14 -9.88
C MET A 271 36.39 -8.18 -11.30
N GLU A 272 37.24 -8.29 -12.33
CA GLU A 272 36.81 -8.36 -13.73
C GLU A 272 35.94 -9.59 -14.01
N ALA A 273 36.31 -10.76 -13.46
CA ALA A 273 35.51 -11.97 -13.57
C ALA A 273 34.17 -11.84 -12.83
N GLY A 274 34.16 -11.21 -11.65
CA GLY A 274 32.95 -10.96 -10.86
C GLY A 274 31.99 -10.02 -11.58
N GLU A 275 32.49 -8.93 -12.15
CA GLU A 275 31.69 -7.96 -12.90
C GLU A 275 31.07 -8.59 -14.16
N SER A 276 31.87 -9.32 -14.95
CA SER A 276 31.36 -10.04 -16.13
C SER A 276 30.28 -11.06 -15.75
N MET A 277 30.49 -11.83 -14.68
CA MET A 277 29.53 -12.83 -14.21
C MET A 277 28.22 -12.20 -13.73
N LEU A 278 28.29 -11.07 -13.02
CA LEU A 278 27.10 -10.36 -12.57
C LEU A 278 26.30 -9.76 -13.73
N HIS A 279 26.96 -9.24 -14.77
CA HIS A 279 26.29 -8.77 -15.98
C HIS A 279 25.59 -9.90 -16.74
N ASP A 280 26.25 -11.05 -16.93
CA ASP A 280 25.65 -12.22 -17.55
C ASP A 280 24.46 -12.75 -16.73
N PHE A 281 24.57 -12.68 -15.39
CA PHE A 281 23.50 -13.07 -14.48
C PHE A 281 22.26 -12.19 -14.66
N GLU A 282 22.43 -10.86 -14.64
CA GLU A 282 21.33 -9.93 -14.86
C GLU A 282 20.71 -10.09 -16.26
N ALA A 283 21.55 -10.29 -17.29
CA ALA A 283 21.08 -10.56 -18.64
C ALA A 283 20.24 -11.84 -18.70
N TRP A 284 20.68 -12.92 -18.05
CA TRP A 284 19.93 -14.18 -17.98
C TRP A 284 18.61 -14.03 -17.20
N VAL A 285 18.62 -13.37 -16.03
CA VAL A 285 17.42 -13.13 -15.23
C VAL A 285 16.37 -12.33 -16.01
N ASN A 286 16.79 -11.36 -16.82
CA ASN A 286 15.90 -10.58 -17.68
C ASN A 286 15.48 -11.34 -18.95
N GLY A 287 16.32 -12.26 -19.44
CA GLY A 287 16.17 -12.93 -20.74
C GLY A 287 15.75 -14.40 -20.69
N PHE A 288 15.57 -15.03 -19.52
CA PHE A 288 15.40 -16.48 -19.39
C PHE A 288 14.24 -17.07 -20.21
N ALA A 289 13.18 -16.28 -20.41
CA ALA A 289 11.95 -16.67 -21.10
C ALA A 289 11.96 -16.38 -22.61
N THR A 290 13.06 -15.82 -23.13
CA THR A 290 13.26 -15.51 -24.55
C THR A 290 13.89 -16.69 -25.30
N GLU A 291 13.94 -16.60 -26.63
CA GLU A 291 14.64 -17.56 -27.50
C GLU A 291 16.10 -17.72 -27.08
N ARG A 292 16.77 -16.62 -26.72
CA ARG A 292 18.19 -16.60 -26.30
C ARG A 292 18.42 -17.06 -24.87
N GLY A 293 17.39 -17.35 -24.09
CA GLY A 293 17.56 -17.65 -22.66
C GLY A 293 18.40 -18.91 -22.36
N PHE A 294 18.54 -19.85 -23.31
CA PHE A 294 19.50 -20.95 -23.18
C PHE A 294 20.94 -20.46 -23.36
N GLN A 295 21.20 -19.66 -24.40
CA GLN A 295 22.52 -19.08 -24.65
C GLN A 295 22.98 -18.22 -23.47
N LEU A 296 22.10 -17.34 -22.97
CA LEU A 296 22.39 -16.51 -21.79
C LEU A 296 22.73 -17.34 -20.55
N ALA A 297 22.08 -18.49 -20.37
CA ALA A 297 22.37 -19.39 -19.26
C ALA A 297 23.73 -20.09 -19.44
N ALA A 298 24.08 -20.46 -20.68
CA ALA A 298 25.37 -21.07 -20.99
C ALA A 298 26.53 -20.07 -20.82
N ASP A 299 26.33 -18.83 -21.25
CA ASP A 299 27.29 -17.74 -21.07
C ASP A 299 27.52 -17.48 -19.58
N LEU A 300 26.43 -17.41 -18.80
CA LEU A 300 26.48 -17.29 -17.34
C LEU A 300 27.19 -18.46 -16.66
N VAL A 301 26.97 -19.71 -17.10
CA VAL A 301 27.69 -20.86 -16.54
C VAL A 301 29.20 -20.70 -16.75
N LYS A 302 29.62 -20.24 -17.93
CA LYS A 302 31.03 -19.99 -18.26
C LYS A 302 31.61 -18.89 -17.36
N SER A 303 30.98 -17.72 -17.29
CA SER A 303 31.49 -16.62 -16.45
C SER A 303 31.43 -16.93 -14.95
N TRP A 304 30.41 -17.68 -14.50
CA TRP A 304 30.35 -18.23 -13.15
C TRP A 304 31.53 -19.14 -12.82
N THR A 305 31.89 -20.07 -13.71
CA THR A 305 33.06 -20.94 -13.49
C THR A 305 34.36 -20.13 -13.41
N THR A 306 34.55 -19.18 -14.32
CA THR A 306 35.73 -18.30 -14.31
C THR A 306 35.84 -17.49 -13.02
N TYR A 307 34.73 -16.91 -12.56
CA TYR A 307 34.70 -16.19 -11.29
C TYR A 307 34.94 -17.12 -10.08
N TYR A 308 34.33 -18.30 -10.07
CA TYR A 308 34.47 -19.26 -8.96
C TYR A 308 35.92 -19.71 -8.79
N ASP A 309 36.61 -20.02 -9.90
CA ASP A 309 38.02 -20.42 -9.88
C ASP A 309 38.91 -19.26 -9.42
N ALA A 310 38.71 -18.06 -9.95
CA ALA A 310 39.42 -16.85 -9.51
C ALA A 310 39.21 -16.56 -8.02
N PHE A 311 37.99 -16.81 -7.51
CA PHE A 311 37.66 -16.62 -6.10
C PHE A 311 38.36 -17.63 -5.20
N GLU A 312 38.42 -18.91 -5.58
CA GLU A 312 39.16 -19.91 -4.80
C GLU A 312 40.67 -19.66 -4.84
N ASP A 313 41.23 -19.23 -5.97
CA ASP A 313 42.64 -18.83 -6.07
C ASP A 313 42.96 -17.64 -5.15
N TRP A 314 42.09 -16.62 -5.15
CA TRP A 314 42.20 -15.46 -4.26
C TRP A 314 42.12 -15.85 -2.80
N LYS A 315 41.12 -16.64 -2.44
CA LYS A 315 40.92 -17.13 -1.08
C LYS A 315 42.07 -18.03 -0.62
N ALA A 316 42.66 -18.83 -1.50
CA ALA A 316 43.83 -19.64 -1.19
C ALA A 316 45.06 -18.77 -0.89
N LYS A 317 45.30 -17.74 -1.71
CA LYS A 317 46.34 -16.73 -1.47
C LYS A 317 46.13 -16.00 -0.15
N ASP A 318 44.93 -15.48 0.09
CA ASP A 318 44.56 -14.74 1.30
C ASP A 318 44.70 -15.62 2.55
N SER A 319 44.19 -16.85 2.50
CA SER A 319 44.35 -17.82 3.60
C SER A 319 45.81 -18.14 3.88
N LYS A 320 46.67 -18.22 2.85
CA LYS A 320 48.11 -18.43 3.04
C LYS A 320 48.75 -17.23 3.71
N THR A 321 48.49 -16.01 3.23
CA THR A 321 49.02 -14.78 3.82
C THR A 321 48.57 -14.61 5.28
N LEU A 322 47.32 -14.95 5.60
CA LEU A 322 46.83 -14.94 6.97
C LEU A 322 47.60 -15.92 7.87
N VAL A 323 47.79 -17.17 7.42
CA VAL A 323 48.55 -18.18 8.17
C VAL A 323 50.00 -17.74 8.37
N ASP A 324 50.63 -17.19 7.33
CA ASP A 324 52.02 -16.70 7.38
C ASP A 324 52.17 -15.55 8.38
N GLY A 325 51.21 -14.61 8.39
CA GLY A 325 51.16 -13.53 9.38
C GLY A 325 50.96 -14.05 10.81
N MET A 326 50.15 -15.09 11.00
CA MET A 326 49.95 -15.71 12.31
C MET A 326 51.20 -16.44 12.81
N ILE A 327 51.93 -17.13 11.92
CA ILE A 327 53.22 -17.76 12.23
C ILE A 327 54.26 -16.69 12.58
N ALA A 328 54.38 -15.63 11.77
CA ALA A 328 55.30 -14.53 12.04
C ALA A 328 55.02 -13.89 13.42
N HIS A 329 53.76 -13.64 13.74
CA HIS A 329 53.38 -13.10 15.05
C HIS A 329 53.70 -14.07 16.20
N PHE A 330 53.54 -15.37 15.99
CA PHE A 330 53.96 -16.39 16.97
C PHE A 330 55.48 -16.34 17.20
N MET A 331 56.29 -16.27 16.14
CA MET A 331 57.75 -16.15 16.25
C MET A 331 58.18 -14.84 16.92
N GLU A 332 57.46 -13.73 16.68
CA GLU A 332 57.70 -12.46 17.38
C GLU A 332 57.45 -12.58 18.88
N LEU A 333 56.40 -13.29 19.30
CA LEU A 333 56.13 -13.57 20.71
C LEU A 333 57.23 -14.41 21.36
N GLU A 334 57.80 -15.39 20.64
CA GLU A 334 58.96 -16.14 21.14
C GLU A 334 60.22 -15.27 21.25
N ARG A 335 60.47 -14.40 20.27
CA ARG A 335 61.58 -13.43 20.34
C ARG A 335 61.40 -12.46 21.51
N LEU A 336 60.17 -12.01 21.77
CA LEU A 336 59.82 -11.17 22.90
C LEU A 336 60.06 -11.91 24.23
N TRP A 337 59.68 -13.18 24.33
CA TRP A 337 59.98 -14.00 25.49
C TRP A 337 61.50 -14.10 25.73
N LEU A 338 62.28 -14.38 24.67
CA LEU A 338 63.73 -14.48 24.75
C LEU A 338 64.43 -13.19 25.18
N SER A 339 63.85 -12.01 24.89
CA SER A 339 64.42 -10.72 25.29
C SER A 339 64.05 -10.32 26.72
N VAL A 340 62.90 -10.79 27.21
CA VAL A 340 62.37 -10.41 28.54
C VAL A 340 62.71 -11.45 29.61
N LYS A 341 62.99 -12.71 29.25
CA LYS A 341 63.20 -13.83 30.21
C LYS A 341 64.21 -13.58 31.33
N ASP A 342 65.20 -12.71 31.12
CA ASP A 342 66.26 -12.43 32.10
C ASP A 342 65.87 -11.29 33.08
N GLN A 343 64.67 -10.71 32.94
CA GLN A 343 64.15 -9.70 33.87
C GLN A 343 63.54 -10.35 35.12
N VAL A 344 63.63 -9.66 36.26
CA VAL A 344 63.24 -10.17 37.59
C VAL A 344 61.75 -10.55 37.66
N ASP A 345 60.89 -9.86 36.89
CA ASP A 345 59.43 -10.06 36.89
C ASP A 345 58.92 -10.81 35.62
N ALA A 346 59.85 -11.36 34.80
CA ALA A 346 59.51 -11.97 33.52
C ALA A 346 58.64 -13.23 33.66
N GLU A 347 58.97 -14.08 34.63
CA GLU A 347 58.26 -15.34 34.90
C GLU A 347 56.85 -15.12 35.45
N THR A 348 56.65 -14.08 36.28
CA THR A 348 55.38 -13.79 36.94
C THR A 348 54.41 -13.00 36.06
N GLU A 349 54.89 -12.02 35.28
CA GLU A 349 54.00 -11.14 34.52
C GLU A 349 53.97 -11.41 33.01
N TRP A 350 55.11 -11.76 32.40
CA TRP A 350 55.23 -11.84 30.93
C TRP A 350 54.94 -13.24 30.41
N ARG A 351 55.45 -14.28 31.08
CA ARG A 351 55.26 -15.68 30.69
C ARG A 351 53.79 -16.08 30.53
N PRO A 352 52.88 -15.82 31.49
CA PRO A 352 51.48 -16.24 31.34
C PRO A 352 50.77 -15.52 30.19
N ARG A 353 51.06 -14.22 29.96
CA ARG A 353 50.44 -13.43 28.87
C ARG A 353 50.91 -13.88 27.50
N ILE A 354 52.21 -14.14 27.33
CA ILE A 354 52.77 -14.64 26.08
C ILE A 354 52.22 -16.03 25.78
N HIS A 355 52.18 -16.91 26.78
CA HIS A 355 51.63 -18.26 26.62
C HIS A 355 50.15 -18.23 26.23
N GLU A 356 49.35 -17.38 26.86
CA GLU A 356 47.93 -17.22 26.51
C GLU A 356 47.76 -16.76 25.05
N GLN A 357 48.55 -15.78 24.59
CA GLN A 357 48.49 -15.30 23.21
C GLN A 357 48.96 -16.37 22.21
N GLN A 358 50.00 -17.14 22.54
CA GLN A 358 50.47 -18.27 21.75
C GLN A 358 49.40 -19.36 21.63
N GLU A 359 48.72 -19.72 22.72
CA GLU A 359 47.61 -20.67 22.69
C GLU A 359 46.43 -20.17 21.83
N GLN A 360 46.10 -18.87 21.93
CA GLN A 360 45.05 -18.27 21.10
C GLN A 360 45.39 -18.31 19.61
N LEU A 361 46.64 -18.03 19.23
CA LEU A 361 47.11 -18.14 17.85
C LEU A 361 47.06 -19.58 17.37
N TYR A 362 47.57 -20.52 18.17
CA TYR A 362 47.54 -21.94 17.85
C TYR A 362 46.11 -22.47 17.68
N ALA A 363 45.19 -22.06 18.55
CA ALA A 363 43.77 -22.40 18.44
C ALA A 363 43.12 -21.84 17.17
N LYS A 364 43.48 -20.62 16.75
CA LYS A 364 43.01 -20.02 15.50
C LYS A 364 43.59 -20.73 14.26
N ILE A 365 44.89 -21.04 14.24
CA ILE A 365 45.53 -21.84 13.17
C ILE A 365 44.87 -23.21 13.06
N ASN A 366 44.58 -23.83 14.21
CA ASN A 366 43.88 -25.10 14.27
C ASN A 366 42.48 -25.07 13.63
N LYS A 367 41.78 -23.94 13.73
CA LYS A 367 40.45 -23.74 13.11
C LYS A 367 40.51 -23.53 11.60
N LEU A 368 41.62 -23.00 11.07
CA LEU A 368 41.80 -22.76 9.63
C LEU A 368 42.02 -24.05 8.82
N GLY A 369 42.38 -25.15 9.47
CA GLY A 369 42.35 -26.50 8.89
C GLY A 369 43.69 -27.21 8.89
N LYS A 370 43.73 -28.42 8.31
CA LYS A 370 44.90 -29.32 8.38
C LYS A 370 46.15 -28.76 7.68
N ALA A 371 45.99 -28.10 6.54
CA ALA A 371 47.13 -27.53 5.78
C ALA A 371 47.83 -26.39 6.53
N ALA A 372 47.08 -25.58 7.28
CA ALA A 372 47.65 -24.52 8.12
C ALA A 372 48.43 -25.12 9.30
N ARG A 373 47.95 -26.23 9.88
CA ARG A 373 48.63 -26.93 10.98
C ARG A 373 49.93 -27.58 10.55
N THR A 374 49.95 -28.26 9.41
CA THR A 374 51.18 -28.90 8.89
C THR A 374 52.25 -27.86 8.64
N LYS A 375 51.88 -26.71 8.05
CA LYS A 375 52.83 -25.61 7.84
C LYS A 375 53.38 -25.05 9.16
N PHE A 376 52.53 -24.82 10.16
CA PHE A 376 52.98 -24.36 11.48
C PHE A 376 53.90 -25.38 12.19
N GLN A 377 53.79 -26.67 11.88
CA GLN A 377 54.65 -27.71 12.46
C GLN A 377 55.99 -27.86 11.73
N GLU A 378 56.10 -27.34 10.51
CA GLU A 378 57.31 -27.40 9.67
C GLU A 378 58.25 -26.20 9.89
N GLU A 379 57.72 -25.07 10.37
CA GLU A 379 58.48 -23.88 10.79
C GLU A 379 58.77 -23.93 12.29
#